data_AF-C3Y5U3-F1
#
_entry.id   AF-C3Y5U3-F1
#
_cell.length_a   1.000
_cell.length_b   1.000
_cell.length_c   1.000
_cell.angle_alpha   90.00
_cell.angle_beta   90.00
_cell.angle_gamma   90.00
#
_symmetry.space_group_name_H-M   'P 1'
#
loop_
_entity.id
_entity.type
_entity.pdbx_description
1 polymer ?
#
loop_
_entity_poly.entity_id
_entity_poly.type
_entity_poly.pdbx_seq_one_letter_code
_entity_poly.pdbx_strand_id
1 'polypeptide(L)'
;MGFNLLSHAVTWGLNQLFSSTVFDSLPRTESDALAEGWVDFSRGAKCDDSFYRGSRYIKDNDPAVMLLFDKNGYVAGIQMGALKAELPADLPSDAMKNMWNDDGDMYVITAYFVNPATVCTGRSEALFTLEGTGEGLYIQNGPNPQYDYDLIPRDEADIGTTLWTQGECFYTMGTGQHYWYNVTADMSCEDFFPVFLLYNSGRLNGFGWNIKAYLGSPRYEHPTTDVLDMFFKVIPECFFAEADPRGATTQHIYMDSSPSFNFC
;
A
#
# COMPACT_ATOMS: atom_id res chain seq x y z
N MET A 1 15.43 12.45 15.59
CA MET A 1 14.62 11.58 16.47
C MET A 1 14.18 10.41 15.62
N GLY A 2 14.64 9.21 15.96
CA GLY A 2 14.28 7.99 15.25
C GLY A 2 12.79 7.72 15.36
N PHE A 3 12.22 7.18 14.29
CA PHE A 3 10.84 6.76 14.23
C PHE A 3 10.68 5.53 15.15
N ASN A 4 10.09 5.71 16.33
CA ASN A 4 9.59 4.58 17.11
C ASN A 4 8.31 4.08 16.43
N LEU A 5 8.47 3.25 15.41
CA LEU A 5 7.36 2.58 14.73
C LEU A 5 7.07 1.34 15.55
N LEU A 6 5.87 1.23 16.11
CA LEU A 6 5.46 0.09 16.94
C LEU A 6 4.49 -0.85 16.21
N SER A 7 3.91 -0.45 15.07
CA SER A 7 2.95 -1.24 14.29
C SER A 7 2.88 -0.80 12.83
N HIS A 8 2.43 -1.69 11.93
CA HIS A 8 1.68 -1.29 10.75
C HIS A 8 0.25 -1.72 10.95
N ALA A 9 -0.69 -0.88 10.54
CA ALA A 9 -2.08 -1.26 10.52
C ALA A 9 -2.62 -1.22 9.09
N VAL A 10 -3.52 -2.15 8.81
CA VAL A 10 -4.43 -2.08 7.66
C VAL A 10 -5.83 -1.80 8.17
N THR A 11 -6.61 -1.02 7.40
CA THR A 11 -7.98 -0.71 7.78
C THR A 11 -9.02 -1.35 6.87
N TRP A 12 -10.15 -1.71 7.49
CA TRP A 12 -11.19 -2.58 6.92
C TRP A 12 -12.55 -1.88 6.83
N GLY A 13 -12.61 -0.55 6.90
CA GLY A 13 -13.87 0.17 6.71
C GLY A 13 -13.91 1.62 7.18
N LEU A 14 -14.89 2.35 6.64
CA LEU A 14 -15.07 3.80 6.79
C LEU A 14 -15.46 4.30 8.19
N ASN A 15 -15.78 3.39 9.13
CA ASN A 15 -16.50 3.74 10.36
C ASN A 15 -15.64 3.53 11.61
N GLN A 16 -14.78 4.51 11.92
CA GLN A 16 -13.89 4.47 13.08
C GLN A 16 -14.53 4.87 14.41
N LEU A 17 -15.74 5.45 14.40
CA LEU A 17 -16.41 5.91 15.62
C LEU A 17 -17.05 4.79 16.45
N PHE A 18 -17.23 3.59 15.90
CA PHE A 18 -18.02 2.51 16.54
C PHE A 18 -17.38 1.12 16.52
N SER A 19 -16.13 0.97 16.06
CA SER A 19 -15.49 -0.34 15.99
C SER A 19 -14.07 -0.29 16.54
N SER A 20 -13.81 -1.11 17.56
CA SER A 20 -12.49 -1.34 18.14
C SER A 20 -11.62 -2.31 17.33
N THR A 21 -12.07 -2.71 16.13
CA THR A 21 -11.43 -3.72 15.25
C THR A 21 -11.06 -3.17 13.87
N VAL A 22 -10.91 -1.84 13.74
CA VAL A 22 -10.72 -1.20 12.42
C VAL A 22 -9.27 -1.23 11.95
N PHE A 23 -8.32 -1.55 12.83
CA PHE A 23 -6.89 -1.62 12.52
C PHE A 23 -6.36 -3.00 12.88
N ASP A 24 -5.87 -3.76 11.88
CA ASP A 24 -5.17 -5.02 12.13
C ASP A 24 -3.67 -4.79 12.13
N SER A 25 -3.02 -5.11 13.25
CA SER A 25 -1.58 -4.92 13.39
C SER A 25 -0.84 -5.99 12.59
N LEU A 26 0.11 -5.57 11.76
CA LEU A 26 0.94 -6.48 10.97
C LEU A 26 2.27 -6.75 11.69
N PRO A 27 2.75 -8.01 11.66
CA PRO A 27 4.01 -8.38 12.27
C PRO A 27 5.18 -7.66 11.63
N ARG A 28 6.14 -7.26 12.46
CA ARG A 28 7.33 -6.51 12.02
C ARG A 28 8.58 -7.37 11.94
N THR A 29 8.50 -8.60 12.44
CA THR A 29 9.54 -9.61 12.29
C THR A 29 8.96 -10.89 11.71
N GLU A 30 9.78 -11.64 11.00
CA GLU A 30 9.44 -12.96 10.45
C GLU A 30 9.04 -13.93 11.57
N SER A 31 9.71 -13.86 12.73
CA SER A 31 9.37 -14.67 13.90
C SER A 31 7.97 -14.37 14.45
N ASP A 32 7.58 -13.09 14.52
CA ASP A 32 6.23 -12.71 14.96
C ASP A 32 5.19 -13.15 13.93
N ALA A 33 5.50 -13.00 12.63
CA ALA A 33 4.62 -13.44 11.56
C ALA A 33 4.33 -14.94 11.63
N LEU A 34 5.37 -15.76 11.81
CA LEU A 34 5.22 -17.20 12.00
C LEU A 34 4.39 -17.53 13.26
N ALA A 35 4.60 -16.80 14.36
CA ALA A 35 3.83 -16.98 15.59
C ALA A 35 2.35 -16.61 15.43
N GLU A 36 2.04 -15.66 14.55
CA GLU A 36 0.70 -15.20 14.21
C GLU A 36 0.02 -16.01 13.08
N GLY A 37 0.67 -17.07 12.59
CA GLY A 37 0.12 -17.99 11.59
C GLY A 37 0.33 -17.57 10.13
N TRP A 38 1.22 -16.61 9.87
CA TRP A 38 1.70 -16.34 8.52
C TRP A 38 2.59 -17.49 8.04
N VAL A 39 2.52 -17.79 6.74
CA VAL A 39 3.29 -18.88 6.12
C VAL A 39 4.12 -18.35 4.95
N ASP A 40 5.26 -18.99 4.70
CA ASP A 40 6.09 -18.66 3.53
C ASP A 40 5.26 -18.82 2.25
N PHE A 41 5.30 -17.77 1.45
CA PHE A 41 4.69 -17.67 0.14
C PHE A 41 5.70 -17.15 -0.89
N SER A 42 6.98 -17.45 -0.67
CA SER A 42 8.07 -17.10 -1.59
C SER A 42 8.00 -17.94 -2.87
N ARG A 43 7.16 -18.99 -2.90
CA ARG A 43 6.97 -19.90 -4.05
C ARG A 43 8.28 -20.52 -4.52
N GLY A 44 9.21 -20.74 -3.59
CA GLY A 44 10.55 -21.26 -3.87
C GLY A 44 11.55 -20.25 -4.42
N ALA A 45 11.17 -18.97 -4.60
CA ALA A 45 12.11 -17.91 -4.94
C ALA A 45 13.09 -17.67 -3.79
N LYS A 46 14.35 -17.40 -4.12
CA LYS A 46 15.31 -16.82 -3.16
C LYS A 46 15.07 -15.33 -3.05
N CYS A 47 15.70 -14.71 -2.05
CA CYS A 47 15.56 -13.29 -1.75
C CYS A 47 15.70 -12.37 -2.96
N ASP A 48 16.55 -12.66 -3.95
CA ASP A 48 16.81 -11.83 -5.13
C ASP A 48 16.49 -12.49 -6.48
N ASP A 49 15.79 -13.63 -6.46
CA ASP A 49 15.50 -14.44 -7.64
C ASP A 49 14.09 -14.17 -8.23
N SER A 50 13.45 -13.05 -7.88
CA SER A 50 12.07 -12.72 -8.28
C SER A 50 11.93 -11.25 -8.68
N PHE A 51 10.74 -10.87 -9.15
CA PHE A 51 10.37 -9.46 -9.37
C PHE A 51 10.32 -8.65 -8.06
N TYR A 52 10.39 -9.33 -6.91
CA TYR A 52 10.48 -8.70 -5.60
C TYR A 52 11.70 -9.20 -4.84
N ARG A 53 12.06 -8.50 -3.77
CA ARG A 53 13.14 -8.86 -2.86
C ARG A 53 12.62 -9.18 -1.46
N GLY A 54 13.27 -10.15 -0.83
CA GLY A 54 12.95 -10.59 0.54
C GLY A 54 12.16 -11.90 0.59
N SER A 55 11.95 -12.39 1.80
CA SER A 55 11.11 -13.56 2.07
C SER A 55 9.66 -13.11 2.15
N ARG A 56 8.78 -13.71 1.35
CA ARG A 56 7.38 -13.30 1.26
C ARG A 56 6.50 -14.19 2.12
N TYR A 57 5.58 -13.59 2.87
CA TYR A 57 4.67 -14.29 3.77
C TYR A 57 3.22 -13.87 3.55
N ILE A 58 2.31 -14.82 3.69
CA ILE A 58 0.86 -14.64 3.54
C ILE A 58 0.13 -15.23 4.75
N LYS A 59 -1.04 -14.68 5.09
CA LYS A 59 -1.90 -15.20 6.16
C LYS A 59 -3.22 -15.69 5.57
N ASP A 60 -3.67 -16.87 6.01
CA ASP A 60 -4.95 -17.49 5.60
C ASP A 60 -5.09 -17.72 4.08
N ASN A 61 -3.97 -17.81 3.35
CA ASN A 61 -3.94 -17.92 1.88
C ASN A 61 -4.70 -16.78 1.17
N ASP A 62 -4.73 -15.61 1.78
CA ASP A 62 -5.40 -14.41 1.26
C ASP A 62 -4.34 -13.38 0.79
N PRO A 63 -4.25 -13.12 -0.53
CA PRO A 63 -3.19 -12.29 -1.12
C PRO A 63 -3.40 -10.79 -0.90
N ALA A 64 -4.47 -10.39 -0.23
CA ALA A 64 -4.75 -8.98 0.03
C ALA A 64 -3.66 -8.27 0.83
N VAL A 65 -2.94 -9.02 1.68
CA VAL A 65 -1.76 -8.54 2.39
C VAL A 65 -0.70 -9.63 2.35
N MET A 66 0.42 -9.33 1.70
CA MET A 66 1.62 -10.16 1.73
C MET A 66 2.79 -9.34 2.24
N LEU A 67 3.48 -9.83 3.26
CA LEU A 67 4.61 -9.13 3.88
C LEU A 67 5.92 -9.61 3.27
N LEU A 68 6.85 -8.67 3.08
CA LEU A 68 8.22 -8.96 2.68
C LEU A 68 9.14 -8.73 3.87
N PHE A 69 9.98 -9.71 4.20
CA PHE A 69 11.01 -9.58 5.23
C PHE A 69 12.39 -9.54 4.59
N ASP A 70 13.27 -8.73 5.16
CA ASP A 70 14.68 -8.69 4.78
C ASP A 70 15.40 -9.98 5.19
N LYS A 71 16.66 -10.13 4.76
CA LYS A 71 17.47 -11.32 5.04
C LYS A 71 17.61 -11.66 6.53
N ASN A 72 17.47 -10.69 7.42
CA ASN A 72 17.59 -10.87 8.87
C ASN A 72 16.22 -10.99 9.55
N GLY A 73 15.13 -11.06 8.79
CA GLY A 73 13.77 -11.28 9.28
C GLY A 73 13.06 -10.01 9.71
N TYR A 74 13.51 -8.80 9.33
CA TYR A 74 12.78 -7.56 9.63
C TYR A 74 11.91 -7.10 8.47
N VAL A 75 10.72 -6.56 8.75
CA VAL A 75 9.77 -6.13 7.70
C VAL A 75 10.39 -5.12 6.74
N ALA A 76 10.46 -5.48 5.46
CA ALA A 76 11.10 -4.69 4.41
C ALA A 76 10.09 -4.05 3.45
N GLY A 77 8.90 -4.62 3.34
CA GLY A 77 7.89 -4.16 2.41
C GLY A 77 6.57 -4.91 2.55
N ILE A 78 5.64 -4.54 1.69
CA ILE A 78 4.28 -5.07 1.64
C ILE A 78 3.84 -5.16 0.18
N GLN A 79 3.04 -6.17 -0.10
CA GLN A 79 2.46 -6.45 -1.39
C GLN A 79 0.96 -6.64 -1.27
N MET A 80 0.27 -6.33 -2.36
CA MET A 80 -1.13 -6.68 -2.57
C MET A 80 -1.24 -7.48 -3.86
N GLY A 81 -1.82 -8.67 -3.76
CA GLY A 81 -2.12 -9.51 -4.91
C GLY A 81 -3.60 -9.41 -5.29
N ALA A 82 -3.88 -9.20 -6.56
CA ALA A 82 -5.22 -9.31 -7.14
C ALA A 82 -5.29 -10.57 -7.99
N LEU A 83 -6.18 -11.50 -7.62
CA LEU A 83 -6.36 -12.73 -8.40
C LEU A 83 -6.87 -12.38 -9.80
N LYS A 84 -6.26 -12.96 -10.84
CA LYS A 84 -6.65 -12.70 -12.24
C LYS A 84 -8.11 -13.07 -12.51
N ALA A 85 -8.66 -14.01 -11.76
CA ALA A 85 -10.06 -14.42 -11.85
C ALA A 85 -11.06 -13.39 -11.30
N GLU A 86 -10.61 -12.46 -10.46
CA GLU A 86 -11.43 -11.38 -9.89
C GLU A 86 -11.33 -10.09 -10.70
N LEU A 87 -10.34 -9.99 -11.59
CA LEU A 87 -10.09 -8.80 -12.38
C LEU A 87 -10.87 -8.81 -13.70
N PRO A 88 -11.47 -7.67 -14.09
CA PRO A 88 -11.88 -7.42 -15.47
C PRO A 88 -10.73 -7.66 -16.46
N ALA A 89 -11.06 -8.07 -17.68
CA ALA A 89 -10.08 -8.42 -18.70
C ALA A 89 -9.17 -7.27 -19.15
N ASP A 90 -9.58 -6.02 -18.90
CA ASP A 90 -8.86 -4.79 -19.20
C ASP A 90 -8.01 -4.27 -18.02
N LEU A 91 -7.91 -5.03 -16.92
CA LEU A 91 -7.04 -4.72 -15.79
C LEU A 91 -5.89 -5.76 -15.64
N PRO A 92 -4.66 -5.31 -15.37
CA PRO A 92 -4.23 -3.91 -15.30
C PRO A 92 -4.26 -3.23 -16.68
N SER A 93 -4.55 -1.93 -16.69
CA SER A 93 -4.57 -1.15 -17.92
C SER A 93 -3.19 -1.06 -18.55
N ASP A 94 -3.12 -0.82 -19.86
CA ASP A 94 -1.84 -0.67 -20.56
C ASP A 94 -0.99 0.50 -20.01
N ALA A 95 -1.63 1.57 -19.53
CA ALA A 95 -0.96 2.70 -18.91
C ALA A 95 -0.35 2.34 -17.54
N MET A 96 -1.04 1.52 -16.74
CA MET A 96 -0.64 1.20 -15.36
C MET A 96 0.05 -0.15 -15.20
N LYS A 97 0.19 -0.96 -16.27
CA LYS A 97 0.75 -2.32 -16.20
C LYS A 97 2.14 -2.41 -15.55
N ASN A 98 2.95 -1.36 -15.65
CA ASN A 98 4.29 -1.36 -15.03
C ASN A 98 4.25 -1.40 -13.50
N MET A 99 3.14 -0.97 -12.88
CA MET A 99 2.93 -1.09 -11.44
C MET A 99 2.65 -2.54 -11.00
N TRP A 100 2.22 -3.39 -11.95
CA TRP A 100 1.76 -4.74 -11.69
C TRP A 100 2.77 -5.76 -12.21
N ASN A 101 3.18 -6.66 -11.33
CA ASN A 101 4.00 -7.80 -11.69
C ASN A 101 3.15 -9.05 -11.82
N ASP A 102 3.40 -9.84 -12.87
CA ASP A 102 2.75 -11.13 -13.05
C ASP A 102 3.32 -12.15 -12.05
N ASP A 103 2.46 -12.75 -11.24
CA ASP A 103 2.81 -13.83 -10.32
C ASP A 103 1.87 -15.02 -10.53
N GLY A 104 1.81 -15.52 -11.77
CA GLY A 104 1.09 -16.73 -12.12
C GLY A 104 -0.43 -16.51 -12.18
N ASP A 105 -1.13 -16.80 -11.09
CA ASP A 105 -2.59 -16.69 -10.96
C ASP A 105 -3.08 -15.31 -10.48
N MET A 106 -2.15 -14.42 -10.14
CA MET A 106 -2.44 -13.06 -9.68
C MET A 106 -1.51 -12.01 -10.30
N TYR A 107 -1.92 -10.76 -10.23
CA TYR A 107 -1.04 -9.62 -10.41
C TYR A 107 -0.70 -9.00 -9.06
N VAL A 108 0.52 -8.51 -8.90
CA VAL A 108 1.04 -8.00 -7.62
C VAL A 108 1.58 -6.59 -7.75
N ILE A 109 1.12 -5.69 -6.87
CA ILE A 109 1.75 -4.39 -6.61
C ILE A 109 2.60 -4.46 -5.35
N THR A 110 3.71 -3.72 -5.32
CA THR A 110 4.71 -3.81 -4.25
C THR A 110 5.14 -2.43 -3.77
N ALA A 111 5.20 -2.27 -2.46
CA ALA A 111 5.87 -1.16 -1.80
C ALA A 111 6.95 -1.69 -0.85
N TYR A 112 8.11 -1.04 -0.83
CA TYR A 112 9.13 -1.27 0.18
C TYR A 112 9.17 -0.10 1.15
N PHE A 113 9.47 -0.42 2.39
CA PHE A 113 9.74 0.56 3.44
C PHE A 113 11.23 0.86 3.59
N VAL A 114 12.06 0.02 2.99
CA VAL A 114 13.50 0.14 2.97
C VAL A 114 14.01 0.11 1.55
N ASN A 115 15.20 0.64 1.31
CA ASN A 115 15.80 0.59 -0.02
C ASN A 115 15.85 -0.86 -0.52
N PRO A 116 15.17 -1.19 -1.64
CA PRO A 116 15.06 -2.55 -2.13
C PRO A 116 16.43 -3.22 -2.36
N ALA A 117 17.46 -2.45 -2.70
CA ALA A 117 18.83 -2.93 -2.90
C ALA A 117 19.43 -3.58 -1.63
N THR A 118 18.97 -3.17 -0.45
CA THR A 118 19.50 -3.63 0.85
C THR A 118 18.71 -4.79 1.48
N VAL A 119 17.54 -5.14 0.93
CA VAL A 119 16.65 -6.16 1.50
C VAL A 119 17.36 -7.51 1.63
N CYS A 120 18.17 -7.89 0.63
CA CYS A 120 18.90 -9.16 0.66
C CYS A 120 20.27 -9.10 1.34
N THR A 121 20.72 -7.92 1.76
CA THR A 121 21.81 -7.79 2.73
C THR A 121 21.28 -7.83 4.17
N GLY A 122 20.06 -7.32 4.38
CA GLY A 122 19.37 -7.28 5.67
C GLY A 122 19.81 -6.10 6.53
N ARG A 123 18.90 -5.59 7.37
CA ARG A 123 19.21 -4.57 8.38
C ARG A 123 19.75 -5.21 9.65
N SER A 124 20.58 -4.48 10.39
CA SER A 124 20.94 -4.88 11.75
C SER A 124 19.82 -4.53 12.73
N GLU A 125 19.81 -5.17 13.90
CA GLU A 125 18.87 -4.86 14.99
C GLU A 125 18.93 -3.38 15.39
N ALA A 126 20.14 -2.80 15.45
CA ALA A 126 20.34 -1.39 15.77
C ALA A 126 19.70 -0.47 14.72
N LEU A 127 19.79 -0.84 13.44
CA LEU A 127 19.19 -0.08 12.34
C LEU A 127 17.66 -0.22 12.37
N PHE A 128 17.14 -1.43 12.54
CA PHE A 128 15.71 -1.68 12.72
C PHE A 128 15.11 -0.91 13.92
N THR A 129 15.85 -0.82 15.02
CA THR A 129 15.43 -0.03 16.20
C THR A 129 15.39 1.47 15.90
N LEU A 130 16.32 1.97 15.09
CA LEU A 130 16.44 3.39 14.75
C LEU A 130 15.39 3.83 13.72
N GLU A 131 15.21 3.02 12.68
CA GLU A 131 14.34 3.29 11.53
C GLU A 131 12.93 2.75 11.72
N GLY A 132 12.73 1.85 12.68
CA GLY A 132 11.44 1.23 12.93
C GLY A 132 11.02 0.33 11.76
N THR A 133 9.92 0.65 11.10
CA THR A 133 9.52 -0.01 9.85
C THR A 133 10.58 0.12 8.78
N GLY A 134 11.13 1.32 8.61
CA GLY A 134 11.94 1.67 7.46
C GLY A 134 12.11 3.17 7.33
N GLU A 135 12.98 3.57 6.43
CA GLU A 135 13.47 4.93 6.26
C GLU A 135 12.76 5.72 5.16
N GLY A 136 11.97 5.05 4.31
CA GLY A 136 11.26 5.66 3.20
C GLY A 136 10.11 4.79 2.67
N LEU A 137 9.45 5.26 1.61
CA LEU A 137 8.44 4.50 0.90
C LEU A 137 8.83 4.45 -0.58
N TYR A 138 9.07 3.24 -1.08
CA TYR A 138 9.52 2.96 -2.43
C TYR A 138 8.42 2.17 -3.14
N ILE A 139 7.71 2.80 -4.07
CA ILE A 139 6.66 2.12 -4.85
C ILE A 139 7.29 1.51 -6.08
N GLN A 140 7.22 0.20 -6.23
CA GLN A 140 7.79 -0.50 -7.37
C GLN A 140 7.00 -0.20 -8.65
N ASN A 141 7.70 0.16 -9.73
CA ASN A 141 7.11 0.55 -11.01
C ASN A 141 7.73 -0.19 -12.22
N GLY A 142 8.21 -1.41 -11.97
CA GLY A 142 8.73 -2.32 -12.99
C GLY A 142 9.22 -3.64 -12.36
N PRO A 143 9.77 -4.57 -13.14
CA PRO A 143 10.13 -5.89 -12.67
C PRO A 143 11.43 -5.94 -11.85
N ASN A 144 12.28 -4.90 -11.91
CA ASN A 144 13.53 -4.87 -11.15
C ASN A 144 13.41 -3.95 -9.93
N PRO A 145 13.16 -4.49 -8.73
CA PRO A 145 12.88 -3.66 -7.55
C PRO A 145 14.10 -2.82 -7.12
N GLN A 146 15.31 -3.11 -7.59
CA GLN A 146 16.50 -2.32 -7.26
C GLN A 146 16.59 -0.99 -8.01
N TYR A 147 15.91 -0.85 -9.15
CA TYR A 147 16.01 0.33 -10.01
C TYR A 147 14.65 0.87 -10.45
N ASP A 148 13.64 0.01 -10.52
CA ASP A 148 12.30 0.33 -10.99
C ASP A 148 11.41 0.64 -9.78
N TYR A 149 11.64 1.81 -9.19
CA TYR A 149 10.79 2.34 -8.13
C TYR A 149 10.70 3.87 -8.16
N ASP A 150 9.59 4.38 -7.63
CA ASP A 150 9.44 5.78 -7.25
C ASP A 150 9.65 5.93 -5.74
N LEU A 151 10.59 6.80 -5.36
CA LEU A 151 10.78 7.18 -3.96
C LEU A 151 9.80 8.30 -3.62
N ILE A 152 8.89 8.02 -2.69
CA ILE A 152 7.91 8.99 -2.24
C ILE A 152 8.58 10.01 -1.32
N PRO A 153 8.32 11.32 -1.49
CA PRO A 153 8.80 12.33 -0.56
C PRO A 153 8.37 12.01 0.87
N ARG A 154 9.24 12.32 1.84
CA ARG A 154 8.93 12.11 3.25
C ARG A 154 8.26 13.34 3.87
N ASP A 155 8.65 14.52 3.41
CA ASP A 155 8.15 15.81 3.86
C ASP A 155 7.04 16.29 2.92
N GLU A 156 5.89 16.65 3.46
CA GLU A 156 4.74 17.13 2.67
C GLU A 156 5.09 18.39 1.87
N ALA A 157 6.00 19.20 2.40
CA ALA A 157 6.50 20.40 1.73
C ALA A 157 7.16 20.11 0.36
N ASP A 158 7.69 18.89 0.16
CA ASP A 158 8.35 18.49 -1.08
C ASP A 158 7.36 17.97 -2.13
N ILE A 159 6.11 17.66 -1.75
CA ILE A 159 5.07 17.16 -2.67
C ILE A 159 4.79 18.14 -3.82
N GLY A 160 4.86 19.46 -3.56
CA GLY A 160 4.62 20.49 -4.58
C GLY A 160 5.59 20.46 -5.79
N THR A 161 6.65 19.65 -5.71
CA THR A 161 7.59 19.42 -6.82
C THR A 161 7.31 18.14 -7.62
N THR A 162 6.23 17.43 -7.28
CA THR A 162 5.82 16.15 -7.87
C THR A 162 4.48 16.27 -8.60
N LEU A 163 4.00 15.15 -9.15
CA LEU A 163 2.66 15.06 -9.74
C LEU A 163 1.57 14.66 -8.73
N TRP A 164 1.92 14.48 -7.46
CA TRP A 164 0.94 14.18 -6.41
C TRP A 164 0.05 15.41 -6.14
N THR A 165 -1.24 15.26 -6.38
CA THR A 165 -2.25 16.29 -6.20
C THR A 165 -2.94 16.12 -4.84
N GLN A 166 -3.20 17.24 -4.17
CA GLN A 166 -3.84 17.21 -2.85
C GLN A 166 -5.30 16.73 -2.97
N GLY A 167 -5.65 15.70 -2.22
CA GLY A 167 -7.02 15.23 -2.03
C GLY A 167 -7.72 15.90 -0.86
N GLU A 168 -8.81 15.29 -0.39
CA GLU A 168 -9.51 15.73 0.81
C GLU A 168 -8.92 15.14 2.09
N CYS A 169 -9.20 15.84 3.20
CA CYS A 169 -8.87 15.38 4.52
C CYS A 169 -10.05 14.58 5.10
N PHE A 170 -9.84 13.29 5.38
CA PHE A 170 -10.90 12.48 5.94
C PHE A 170 -10.82 12.39 7.47
N TYR A 171 -11.23 13.47 8.14
CA TYR A 171 -11.10 13.65 9.60
C TYR A 171 -11.69 12.51 10.44
N THR A 172 -12.71 11.81 9.94
CA THR A 172 -13.40 10.75 10.69
C THR A 172 -12.71 9.38 10.60
N MET A 173 -11.70 9.21 9.73
CA MET A 173 -10.98 7.94 9.54
C MET A 173 -9.54 7.96 10.07
N GLY A 174 -9.07 9.03 10.70
CA GLY A 174 -7.67 9.05 11.16
C GLY A 174 -6.69 8.77 10.02
N THR A 175 -7.02 9.15 8.79
CA THR A 175 -6.23 8.83 7.59
C THR A 175 -5.18 9.89 7.29
N GLY A 176 -5.36 11.12 7.81
CA GLY A 176 -4.54 12.27 7.43
C GLY A 176 -4.94 12.87 6.08
N GLN A 177 -4.06 13.69 5.52
CA GLN A 177 -4.24 14.36 4.23
C GLN A 177 -3.95 13.38 3.09
N HIS A 178 -4.95 13.12 2.25
CA HIS A 178 -4.76 12.29 1.05
C HIS A 178 -4.03 13.05 -0.05
N TYR A 179 -3.21 12.33 -0.80
CA TYR A 179 -2.67 12.78 -2.08
C TYR A 179 -2.86 11.71 -3.14
N TRP A 180 -3.27 12.15 -4.34
CA TRP A 180 -3.58 11.30 -5.48
C TRP A 180 -2.68 11.66 -6.65
N TYR A 181 -2.15 10.67 -7.36
CA TYR A 181 -1.18 10.92 -8.42
C TYR A 181 -1.85 11.47 -9.69
N ASN A 182 -1.48 12.68 -10.09
CA ASN A 182 -1.86 13.34 -11.34
C ASN A 182 -3.37 13.32 -11.67
N VAL A 183 -4.22 13.49 -10.65
CA VAL A 183 -5.68 13.41 -10.82
C VAL A 183 -6.23 14.69 -11.43
N THR A 184 -7.01 14.52 -12.51
CA THR A 184 -7.81 15.60 -13.13
C THR A 184 -9.26 15.12 -13.35
N ALA A 185 -10.18 16.05 -13.53
CA ALA A 185 -11.60 15.70 -13.74
C ALA A 185 -11.82 14.90 -15.03
N ASP A 186 -11.05 15.22 -16.07
CA ASP A 186 -11.16 14.70 -17.45
C ASP A 186 -10.18 13.56 -17.77
N MET A 187 -9.49 13.01 -16.77
CA MET A 187 -8.53 11.93 -16.99
C MET A 187 -9.20 10.63 -17.45
N SER A 188 -8.47 9.82 -18.22
CA SER A 188 -8.89 8.44 -18.50
C SER A 188 -8.84 7.62 -17.23
N CYS A 189 -9.83 6.76 -17.04
CA CYS A 189 -9.80 5.80 -15.96
C CYS A 189 -8.62 4.83 -16.10
N GLU A 190 -8.14 4.56 -17.32
CA GLU A 190 -6.96 3.72 -17.55
C GLU A 190 -5.68 4.31 -16.95
N ASP A 191 -5.61 5.64 -16.78
CA ASP A 191 -4.45 6.35 -16.24
C ASP A 191 -4.47 6.45 -14.71
N PHE A 192 -5.51 5.92 -14.06
CA PHE A 192 -5.68 6.05 -12.62
C PHE A 192 -4.64 5.22 -11.86
N PHE A 193 -3.71 5.92 -11.20
CA PHE A 193 -2.58 5.33 -10.50
C PHE A 193 -3.06 4.53 -9.28
N PRO A 194 -2.59 3.28 -9.07
CA PRO A 194 -3.17 2.37 -8.08
C PRO A 194 -2.75 2.64 -6.62
N VAL A 195 -2.15 3.81 -6.35
CA VAL A 195 -1.63 4.20 -5.04
C VAL A 195 -2.08 5.62 -4.67
N PHE A 196 -2.48 5.81 -3.41
CA PHE A 196 -2.64 7.12 -2.78
C PHE A 196 -1.70 7.26 -1.58
N LEU A 197 -1.33 8.49 -1.24
CA LEU A 197 -0.45 8.78 -0.10
C LEU A 197 -1.22 9.43 1.03
N LEU A 198 -0.73 9.25 2.25
CA LEU A 198 -1.26 9.85 3.47
C LEU A 198 -0.16 10.61 4.20
N TYR A 199 -0.46 11.87 4.51
CA TYR A 199 0.39 12.73 5.32
C TYR A 199 -0.32 13.17 6.59
N ASN A 200 0.42 13.19 7.68
CA ASN A 200 -0.04 13.71 8.96
C ASN A 200 1.03 14.67 9.50
N SER A 201 0.60 15.87 9.89
CA SER A 201 1.49 16.89 10.47
C SER A 201 2.74 17.18 9.59
N GLY A 202 2.57 17.25 8.27
CA GLY A 202 3.66 17.52 7.33
C GLY A 202 4.57 16.33 7.00
N ARG A 203 4.24 15.11 7.46
CA ARG A 203 5.09 13.92 7.29
C ARG A 203 4.30 12.76 6.69
N LEU A 204 4.94 12.03 5.77
CA LEU A 204 4.40 10.78 5.26
C LEU A 204 4.22 9.80 6.42
N ASN A 205 2.99 9.35 6.65
CA ASN A 205 2.64 8.44 7.73
C ASN A 205 1.87 7.20 7.24
N GLY A 206 1.47 7.18 5.97
CA GLY A 206 0.81 6.03 5.36
C GLY A 206 0.66 6.18 3.86
N PHE A 207 0.06 5.17 3.27
CA PHE A 207 -0.34 5.15 1.86
C PHE A 207 -1.47 4.14 1.71
N GLY A 208 -1.97 3.94 0.50
CA GLY A 208 -2.87 2.83 0.26
C GLY A 208 -3.00 2.43 -1.19
N TRP A 209 -3.64 1.28 -1.38
CA TRP A 209 -3.96 0.74 -2.69
C TRP A 209 -5.35 1.20 -3.11
N ASN A 210 -5.54 1.49 -4.39
CA ASN A 210 -6.84 1.84 -4.96
C ASN A 210 -7.04 1.16 -6.31
N ILE A 211 -7.83 0.09 -6.30
CA ILE A 211 -8.07 -0.75 -7.46
C ILE A 211 -9.49 -0.51 -7.97
N LYS A 212 -9.65 -0.29 -9.27
CA LYS A 212 -10.95 -0.08 -9.93
C LYS A 212 -11.63 -1.42 -10.28
N ALA A 213 -11.67 -2.31 -9.30
CA ALA A 213 -12.36 -3.59 -9.38
C ALA A 213 -12.72 -4.02 -7.96
N TYR A 214 -13.75 -4.86 -7.84
CA TYR A 214 -14.09 -5.53 -6.60
C TYR A 214 -13.20 -6.77 -6.39
N LEU A 215 -12.36 -6.75 -5.35
CA LEU A 215 -11.57 -7.91 -4.91
C LEU A 215 -12.20 -8.54 -3.66
N GLY A 216 -12.45 -9.84 -3.64
CA GLY A 216 -13.37 -10.49 -2.68
C GLY A 216 -12.83 -10.74 -1.27
N SER A 217 -11.66 -10.22 -0.92
CA SER A 217 -11.07 -10.44 0.41
C SER A 217 -11.73 -9.56 1.48
N PRO A 218 -11.96 -10.08 2.71
CA PRO A 218 -12.41 -9.28 3.85
C PRO A 218 -11.35 -8.27 4.31
N ARG A 219 -10.14 -8.33 3.76
CA ARG A 219 -9.02 -7.42 3.99
C ARG A 219 -9.00 -6.23 2.99
N TYR A 220 -10.15 -5.93 2.41
CA TYR A 220 -10.34 -4.78 1.54
C TYR A 220 -11.52 -3.94 1.98
N GLU A 221 -11.42 -2.66 1.65
CA GLU A 221 -12.51 -1.72 1.76
C GLU A 221 -13.15 -1.56 0.39
N HIS A 222 -14.47 -1.43 0.36
CA HIS A 222 -15.23 -1.24 -0.86
C HIS A 222 -16.02 0.05 -0.80
N PRO A 223 -15.36 1.22 -0.99
CA PRO A 223 -16.07 2.49 -0.99
C PRO A 223 -17.06 2.53 -2.16
N THR A 224 -18.25 3.04 -1.90
CA THR A 224 -19.22 3.37 -2.95
C THR A 224 -18.90 4.73 -3.55
N THR A 225 -19.47 5.05 -4.71
CA THR A 225 -19.27 6.35 -5.36
C THR A 225 -19.74 7.53 -4.50
N ASP A 226 -20.71 7.29 -3.60
CA ASP A 226 -21.30 8.31 -2.72
C ASP A 226 -20.33 8.85 -1.64
N VAL A 227 -19.17 8.21 -1.46
CA VAL A 227 -18.16 8.61 -0.47
C VAL A 227 -16.90 9.21 -1.09
N LEU A 228 -16.83 9.32 -2.42
CA LEU A 228 -15.63 9.80 -3.13
C LEU A 228 -15.27 11.26 -2.81
N ASP A 229 -16.28 12.10 -2.54
CA ASP A 229 -16.08 13.51 -2.16
C ASP A 229 -15.41 13.68 -0.79
N MET A 230 -15.34 12.63 0.03
CA MET A 230 -14.58 12.64 1.28
C MET A 230 -13.07 12.40 1.07
N PHE A 231 -12.67 11.92 -0.12
CA PHE A 231 -11.30 11.53 -0.45
C PHE A 231 -10.67 12.44 -1.51
N PHE A 232 -11.47 12.92 -2.46
CA PHE A 232 -11.02 13.65 -3.62
C PHE A 232 -11.50 15.10 -3.59
N LYS A 233 -10.57 16.05 -3.78
CA LYS A 233 -10.92 17.44 -4.11
C LYS A 233 -11.46 17.57 -5.54
N VAL A 234 -10.92 16.76 -6.44
CA VAL A 234 -11.34 16.65 -7.83
C VAL A 234 -11.61 15.18 -8.09
N ILE A 235 -12.88 14.83 -8.30
CA ILE A 235 -13.29 13.46 -8.60
C ILE A 235 -13.23 13.29 -10.13
N PRO A 236 -12.42 12.35 -10.66
CA PRO A 236 -12.47 11.99 -12.07
C PRO A 236 -13.87 11.58 -12.51
N GLU A 237 -14.35 12.14 -13.62
CA GLU A 237 -15.67 11.81 -14.18
C GLU A 237 -15.81 10.32 -14.49
N CYS A 238 -14.69 9.66 -14.81
CA CYS A 238 -14.65 8.25 -15.13
C CYS A 238 -15.08 7.32 -13.97
N PHE A 239 -14.98 7.76 -12.70
CA PHE A 239 -15.47 6.98 -11.56
C PHE A 239 -16.99 6.76 -11.60
N PHE A 240 -17.75 7.77 -12.03
CA PHE A 240 -19.20 7.66 -12.13
C PHE A 240 -19.65 6.77 -13.30
N ALA A 241 -18.82 6.65 -14.34
CA ALA A 241 -19.11 5.82 -15.51
C ALA A 241 -18.65 4.37 -15.35
N GLU A 242 -17.49 4.15 -14.72
CA GLU A 242 -16.81 2.85 -14.71
C GLU A 242 -16.73 2.18 -13.34
N ALA A 243 -16.61 2.94 -12.23
CA ALA A 243 -16.46 2.33 -10.91
C ALA A 243 -17.79 1.87 -10.31
N ASP A 244 -18.91 2.51 -10.64
CA ASP A 244 -20.25 2.10 -10.19
C ASP A 244 -20.61 0.66 -10.64
N PRO A 245 -20.40 0.24 -11.91
CA PRO A 245 -20.65 -1.14 -12.31
C PRO A 245 -19.54 -2.14 -11.94
N ARG A 246 -18.28 -1.70 -11.77
CA ARG A 246 -17.11 -2.59 -11.53
C ARG A 246 -16.76 -2.77 -10.06
N GLY A 247 -17.22 -1.86 -9.20
CA GLY A 247 -16.78 -1.72 -7.81
C GLY A 247 -15.40 -1.08 -7.68
N ALA A 248 -15.07 -0.66 -6.46
CA ALA A 248 -13.75 -0.20 -6.08
C ALA A 248 -13.25 -1.02 -4.89
N THR A 249 -11.94 -1.21 -4.83
CA THR A 249 -11.24 -1.81 -3.70
C THR A 249 -10.17 -0.84 -3.23
N THR A 250 -10.20 -0.49 -1.95
CA THR A 250 -9.12 0.26 -1.30
C THR A 250 -8.54 -0.52 -0.13
N GLN A 251 -7.30 -0.19 0.22
CA GLN A 251 -6.67 -0.67 1.43
C GLN A 251 -5.72 0.41 1.92
N HIS A 252 -5.94 0.93 3.12
CA HIS A 252 -4.98 1.85 3.74
C HIS A 252 -3.92 1.06 4.50
N ILE A 253 -2.67 1.51 4.41
CA ILE A 253 -1.51 0.98 5.12
C ILE A 253 -0.88 2.13 5.91
N TYR A 254 -0.94 2.01 7.23
CA TYR A 254 -0.38 3.00 8.15
C TYR A 254 1.02 2.59 8.58
N MET A 255 1.94 3.55 8.53
CA MET A 255 3.31 3.46 9.02
C MET A 255 3.45 4.31 10.29
N ASP A 256 2.45 4.27 11.18
CA ASP A 256 2.47 4.92 12.48
C ASP A 256 1.80 4.03 13.54
N SER A 257 2.09 4.32 14.82
CA SER A 257 1.60 3.52 15.95
C SER A 257 0.21 3.88 16.42
N SER A 258 -0.41 4.91 15.84
CA SER A 258 -1.60 5.54 16.42
C SER A 258 -2.47 6.15 15.32
N PRO A 259 -2.91 5.34 14.33
CA PRO A 259 -3.54 5.86 13.14
C PRO A 259 -4.87 6.56 13.45
N SER A 260 -5.56 6.14 14.50
CA SER A 260 -6.77 6.81 15.01
C SER A 260 -6.58 8.28 15.40
N PHE A 261 -5.34 8.78 15.51
CA PHE A 261 -5.02 10.17 15.85
C PHE A 261 -4.33 10.92 14.71
N ASN A 262 -4.35 10.41 13.48
CA ASN A 262 -3.87 11.21 12.36
C ASN A 262 -4.92 12.24 11.97
N PHE A 263 -4.48 13.48 11.82
CA PHE A 263 -5.31 14.59 11.42
C PHE A 263 -4.64 15.32 10.27
N CYS A 264 -5.41 16.19 9.63
CA CYS A 264 -4.87 17.31 8.87
C CYS A 264 -4.81 18.52 9.83
#